data_AF-A0A5E5A573-F1
#
_entry.id   AF-A0A5E5A573-F1
#
_cell.length_a   1.000
_cell.length_b   1.000
_cell.length_c   1.000
_cell.angle_alpha   90.00
_cell.angle_beta   90.00
_cell.angle_gamma   90.00
#
_symmetry.space_group_name_H-M   'P 1'
#
loop_
_entity.id
_entity.type
_entity.pdbx_description
1 polymer ?
#
loop_
_entity_poly.entity_id
_entity_poly.type
_entity_poly.pdbx_seq_one_letter_code
_entity_poly.pdbx_strand_id
1 'polypeptide(L)'
;MPQSAIKGNSVPSLHMPRWASRITLEITGVRVERLQAISYDDARAEGWGPMADDGKNPNPLDPKSWFLNLWSQINGPGSWNATPWVWVVEFKRIGDLTRRR
;
A
#
# COMPACT_ATOMS: atom_id res chain seq x y z
N MET A 1 -33.01 22.49 -17.17
CA MET A 1 -32.80 21.42 -16.17
C MET A 1 -31.32 21.41 -15.79
N PRO A 2 -30.91 21.74 -14.56
CA PRO A 2 -29.61 21.29 -14.07
C PRO A 2 -29.83 20.24 -12.99
N GLN A 3 -29.48 18.99 -13.29
CA GLN A 3 -29.24 17.97 -12.26
C GLN A 3 -27.86 18.25 -11.67
N SER A 4 -27.82 19.03 -10.60
CA SER A 4 -26.66 19.08 -9.71
C SER A 4 -26.57 17.73 -8.99
N ALA A 5 -25.48 16.99 -9.25
CA ALA A 5 -25.16 15.78 -8.51
C ALA A 5 -25.01 16.14 -7.02
N ILE A 6 -25.86 15.58 -6.18
CA ILE A 6 -25.73 15.68 -4.72
C ILE A 6 -24.43 14.99 -4.35
N LYS A 7 -23.41 15.78 -3.98
CA LYS A 7 -22.16 15.29 -3.41
C LYS A 7 -22.51 14.60 -2.10
N GLY A 8 -22.66 13.27 -2.13
CA GLY A 8 -22.82 12.46 -0.93
C GLY A 8 -21.69 12.78 0.05
N ASN A 9 -22.03 12.98 1.31
CA ASN A 9 -21.07 13.34 2.35
C ASN A 9 -20.07 12.17 2.52
N SER A 10 -18.89 12.24 1.90
CA SER A 10 -17.90 11.17 1.95
C SER A 10 -17.36 11.05 3.37
N VAL A 11 -17.71 9.97 4.07
CA VAL A 11 -17.14 9.66 5.39
C VAL A 11 -15.71 9.16 5.16
N PRO A 12 -14.68 9.78 5.76
CA PRO A 12 -13.30 9.31 5.67
C PRO A 12 -13.19 7.84 6.09
N SER A 13 -12.30 7.08 5.46
CA SER A 13 -12.16 5.63 5.70
C SER A 13 -11.91 5.27 7.17
N LEU A 14 -11.33 6.18 7.96
CA LEU A 14 -11.12 6.03 9.40
C LEU A 14 -12.43 5.88 10.18
N HIS A 15 -13.51 6.50 9.71
CA HIS A 15 -14.84 6.44 10.31
C HIS A 15 -15.79 5.51 9.56
N MET A 16 -15.29 4.80 8.54
CA MET A 16 -16.09 3.89 7.74
C MET A 16 -16.48 2.65 8.59
N PRO A 17 -17.77 2.31 8.68
CA PRO A 17 -18.20 1.12 9.41
C PRO A 17 -17.69 -0.15 8.71
N ARG A 18 -17.49 -1.23 9.50
CA ARG A 18 -16.87 -2.48 9.01
C ARG A 18 -17.58 -3.07 7.79
N TRP A 19 -18.91 -2.97 7.71
CA TRP A 19 -19.70 -3.49 6.59
C TRP A 19 -19.44 -2.77 5.26
N ALA A 20 -18.95 -1.52 5.30
CA ALA A 20 -18.62 -0.73 4.12
C ALA A 20 -17.16 -0.89 3.68
N SER A 21 -16.31 -1.54 4.49
CA SER A 21 -14.91 -1.76 4.14
C SER A 21 -14.78 -2.71 2.94
N ARG A 22 -13.90 -2.36 2.00
CA ARG A 22 -13.64 -3.19 0.81
C ARG A 22 -12.79 -4.42 1.12
N ILE A 23 -11.93 -4.33 2.13
CA ILE A 23 -10.98 -5.38 2.52
C ILE A 23 -10.87 -5.46 4.04
N THR A 24 -10.64 -6.66 4.56
CA THR A 24 -10.32 -6.91 5.97
C THR A 24 -8.93 -7.53 6.04
N LEU A 25 -8.04 -6.92 6.80
CA LEU A 25 -6.66 -7.36 6.99
C LEU A 25 -6.46 -7.65 8.48
N GLU A 26 -5.96 -8.85 8.80
CA GLU A 26 -5.50 -9.21 10.13
C GLU A 26 -4.01 -8.91 10.22
N ILE A 27 -3.60 -8.14 11.24
CA ILE A 27 -2.20 -7.84 11.51
C ILE A 27 -1.56 -9.09 12.12
N THR A 28 -0.49 -9.58 11.50
CA THR A 28 0.26 -10.76 11.92
C THR A 28 1.56 -10.42 12.64
N GLY A 29 2.06 -9.20 12.46
CA GLY A 29 3.31 -8.74 13.07
C GLY A 29 3.45 -7.23 13.02
N VAL A 30 4.13 -6.67 14.02
CA VAL A 30 4.50 -5.25 14.08
C VAL A 30 5.92 -5.15 14.63
N ARG A 31 6.80 -4.47 13.91
CA ARG A 31 8.20 -4.23 14.31
C ARG A 31 8.65 -2.83 13.93
N VAL A 32 9.71 -2.35 14.59
CA VAL A 32 10.33 -1.04 14.32
C VAL A 32 11.69 -1.27 13.67
N GLU A 33 11.93 -0.67 12.50
CA GLU A 33 13.19 -0.82 11.78
C GLU A 33 13.66 0.49 11.15
N ARG A 34 14.94 0.54 10.77
CA ARG A 34 15.45 1.61 9.93
C ARG A 34 14.93 1.43 8.52
N LEU A 35 14.48 2.52 7.88
CA LEU A 35 13.96 2.48 6.50
C LEU A 35 14.89 1.74 5.52
N GLN A 36 16.20 2.03 5.56
CA GLN A 36 17.18 1.40 4.68
C GLN A 36 17.53 -0.05 5.05
N ALA A 37 17.09 -0.54 6.22
CA ALA A 37 17.23 -1.94 6.60
C ALA A 37 16.23 -2.85 5.89
N ILE A 38 15.28 -2.30 5.12
CA ILE A 38 14.30 -3.06 4.34
C ILE A 38 14.98 -4.16 3.51
N SER A 39 14.44 -5.38 3.58
CA SER A 39 14.93 -6.51 2.81
C SER A 39 14.42 -6.49 1.36
N TYR A 40 14.97 -7.36 0.51
CA TYR A 40 14.50 -7.50 -0.88
C TYR A 40 13.06 -8.04 -0.92
N ASP A 41 12.76 -9.00 -0.04
CA ASP A 41 11.43 -9.62 0.05
C ASP A 41 10.39 -8.67 0.64
N ASP A 42 10.78 -7.84 1.62
CA ASP A 42 9.90 -6.78 2.16
C ASP A 42 9.52 -5.78 1.05
N ALA A 43 10.52 -5.28 0.31
CA ALA A 43 10.25 -4.37 -0.82
C ALA A 43 9.39 -5.02 -1.92
N ARG A 44 9.47 -6.34 -2.07
CA ARG A 44 8.57 -7.11 -2.93
C ARG A 44 7.14 -7.19 -2.38
N ALA A 45 6.99 -7.43 -1.08
CA ALA A 45 5.69 -7.48 -0.42
C ALA A 45 4.94 -6.14 -0.44
N GLU A 46 5.65 -5.01 -0.49
CA GLU A 46 5.09 -3.66 -0.66
C GLU A 46 4.41 -3.44 -2.02
N GLY A 47 4.54 -4.38 -2.96
CA GLY A 47 3.85 -4.36 -4.25
C GLY A 47 4.77 -4.27 -5.46
N TRP A 48 6.07 -4.52 -5.30
CA TRP A 48 6.96 -4.65 -6.46
C TRP A 48 6.62 -5.90 -7.27
N GLY A 49 6.39 -5.72 -8.57
CA GLY A 49 6.06 -6.76 -9.54
C GLY A 49 6.16 -6.24 -10.97
N PRO A 50 5.96 -7.08 -12.00
CA PRO A 50 6.00 -6.65 -13.40
C PRO A 50 5.04 -5.48 -13.62
N MET A 51 5.63 -4.32 -13.92
CA MET A 51 4.90 -3.07 -14.05
C MET A 51 4.48 -2.91 -15.50
N ALA A 52 3.53 -3.73 -15.94
CA ALA A 52 2.68 -3.43 -17.09
C ALA A 52 1.39 -4.24 -16.99
N ASP A 53 0.28 -3.60 -17.35
CA ASP A 53 -1.09 -4.15 -17.41
C ASP A 53 -1.21 -5.49 -18.17
N ASP A 54 -0.18 -5.90 -18.91
CA ASP A 54 -0.10 -7.08 -19.74
C ASP A 54 0.93 -8.13 -19.26
N GLY A 55 1.64 -7.88 -18.15
CA GLY A 55 2.64 -8.79 -17.58
C GLY A 55 3.88 -8.99 -18.47
N LYS A 56 4.02 -8.19 -19.53
CA LYS A 56 5.08 -8.36 -20.55
C LYS A 56 6.30 -7.49 -20.32
N ASN A 57 6.16 -6.39 -19.58
CA ASN A 57 7.28 -5.52 -19.24
C ASN A 57 7.64 -5.66 -17.75
N PRO A 58 8.78 -6.30 -17.42
CA PRO A 58 9.25 -6.33 -16.05
C PRO A 58 9.57 -4.90 -15.59
N ASN A 59 9.33 -4.64 -14.29
CA ASN A 59 9.76 -3.39 -13.69
C ASN A 59 11.29 -3.26 -13.89
N PRO A 60 11.77 -2.16 -14.50
CA PRO A 60 13.20 -2.03 -14.83
C PRO A 60 14.08 -1.89 -13.58
N LEU A 61 13.48 -1.58 -12.43
CA LEU A 61 14.18 -1.42 -11.15
C LEU A 61 14.07 -2.69 -10.32
N ASP A 62 15.13 -3.03 -9.59
CA ASP A 62 15.04 -4.00 -8.50
C ASP A 62 14.07 -3.49 -7.40
N PRO A 63 13.51 -4.37 -6.56
CA PRO A 63 12.52 -4.00 -5.55
C PRO A 63 12.96 -2.88 -4.62
N LYS A 64 14.23 -2.88 -4.17
CA LYS A 64 14.71 -1.85 -3.24
C LYS A 64 14.79 -0.51 -3.92
N SER A 65 15.32 -0.45 -5.15
CA SER A 65 15.37 0.78 -5.94
C SER A 65 13.98 1.30 -6.28
N TRP A 66 13.04 0.42 -6.61
CA TRP A 66 11.64 0.81 -6.81
C TRP A 66 11.01 1.36 -5.52
N PHE A 67 11.21 0.69 -4.39
CA PHE A 67 10.67 1.12 -3.10
C PHE A 67 11.26 2.46 -2.65
N LEU A 68 12.55 2.70 -2.86
CA LEU A 68 13.20 4.00 -2.64
C LEU A 68 12.49 5.11 -3.42
N ASN A 69 12.21 4.87 -4.71
CA ASN A 69 11.54 5.83 -5.57
C ASN A 69 10.10 6.08 -5.12
N LEU A 70 9.37 5.03 -4.73
CA LEU A 70 8.02 5.14 -4.18
C LEU A 70 8.02 5.95 -2.86
N TRP A 71 8.93 5.62 -1.95
CA TRP A 71 9.07 6.30 -0.67
C TRP A 71 9.35 7.79 -0.86
N SER A 72 10.28 8.13 -1.76
CA SER A 72 10.65 9.52 -2.04
C SER A 72 9.52 10.32 -2.70
N GLN A 73 8.65 9.66 -3.49
CA GLN A 73 7.45 10.29 -4.04
C GLN A 73 6.42 10.62 -2.96
N ILE A 74 6.25 9.74 -1.96
CA ILE A 74 5.26 9.91 -0.89
C ILE A 74 5.75 10.89 0.18
N ASN A 75 7.04 10.80 0.56
CA ASN A 75 7.60 11.51 1.72
C ASN A 75 8.51 12.69 1.33
N GLY A 76 8.71 12.91 0.03
CA GLY A 76 9.52 13.99 -0.52
C GLY A 76 11.00 13.63 -0.75
N PRO A 77 11.72 14.46 -1.52
CA PRO A 77 13.12 14.23 -1.86
C PRO A 77 14.03 14.17 -0.62
N GLY A 78 15.02 13.28 -0.62
CA GLY A 78 15.98 13.14 0.48
C GLY A 78 15.47 12.41 1.72
N SER A 79 14.16 12.13 1.81
CA SER A 79 13.56 11.38 2.93
C SER A 79 14.13 9.97 3.09
N TRP A 80 14.54 9.34 1.98
CA TRP A 80 15.22 8.04 2.00
C TRP A 80 16.57 8.08 2.74
N ASN A 81 17.35 9.16 2.55
CA ASN A 81 18.68 9.31 3.12
C ASN A 81 18.65 9.62 4.63
N ALA A 82 17.52 10.11 5.13
CA ALA A 82 17.34 10.33 6.56
C ALA A 82 17.30 9.02 7.36
N THR A 83 17.08 7.87 6.72
CA THR A 83 16.98 6.55 7.36
C THR A 83 16.09 6.54 8.60
N PRO A 84 14.86 7.08 8.53
CA PRO A 84 14.00 7.19 9.70
C PRO A 84 13.70 5.80 10.28
N TRP A 85 13.36 5.79 11.58
CA TRP A 85 12.69 4.64 12.17
C TRP A 85 11.26 4.57 11.64
N VAL A 86 10.89 3.41 11.11
CA VAL A 86 9.58 3.14 10.53
C VAL A 86 8.94 1.94 11.23
N TRP A 87 7.61 1.93 11.23
CA TRP A 87 6.83 0.77 11.63
C TRP A 87 6.66 -0.14 10.42
N VAL A 88 7.08 -1.40 10.55
CA VAL A 88 6.78 -2.45 9.57
C VAL A 88 5.60 -3.25 10.10
N VAL A 89 4.54 -3.33 9.28
CA VAL A 89 3.29 -4.00 9.64
C VAL A 89 3.06 -5.15 8.68
N GLU A 90 3.11 -6.36 9.22
CA GLU A 90 2.80 -7.58 8.48
C GLU A 90 1.32 -7.89 8.66
N PHE A 91 0.66 -8.30 7.58
CA PHE A 91 -0.76 -8.63 7.61
C PHE A 91 -1.11 -9.75 6.64
N LYS A 92 -2.22 -10.44 6.95
CA LYS A 92 -2.87 -11.35 6.02
C LYS A 92 -4.29 -10.89 5.73
N ARG A 93 -4.74 -11.02 4.49
CA ARG A 93 -6.12 -10.72 4.13
C ARG A 93 -7.05 -11.77 4.73
N ILE A 94 -8.08 -11.32 5.43
CA ILE A 94 -9.16 -12.16 5.93
C ILE A 94 -10.38 -11.98 5.02
N GLY A 95 -10.82 -13.08 4.42
CA GLY A 95 -12.07 -13.13 3.68
C GLY A 95 -11.94 -12.88 2.18
N ASP A 96 -12.27 -13.94 1.44
CA ASP A 96 -13.03 -13.87 0.20
C ASP A 96 -13.89 -15.17 0.04
N LEU A 97 -14.90 -15.36 0.90
CA LEU A 97 -15.91 -16.43 0.74
C LEU A 97 -17.33 -15.90 0.58
N THR A 98 -17.54 -14.59 0.51
CA THR A 98 -18.89 -13.99 0.52
C THR A 98 -19.00 -12.86 -0.50
N ARG A 99 -18.86 -13.21 -1.78
CA ARG A 99 -19.53 -12.56 -2.91
C ARG A 99 -19.46 -13.44 -4.17
N ARG A 100 -19.98 -14.66 -4.07
CA ARG A 100 -20.59 -15.31 -5.24
C ARG A 100 -22.04 -14.84 -5.30
N ARG A 101 -22.35 -13.91 -6.20
CA ARG A 101 -23.68 -13.69 -6.76
C ARG A 101 -23.52 -13.58 -8.26
#